data_AF-A0A323UT20-F1
#
_entry.id   AF-A0A323UT20-F1
#
_cell.length_a   1.000
_cell.length_b   1.000
_cell.length_c   1.000
_cell.angle_alpha   90.00
_cell.angle_beta   90.00
_cell.angle_gamma   90.00
#
_symmetry.space_group_name_H-M   'P 1'
#
loop_
_entity.id
_entity.type
_entity.pdbx_description
1 polymer ?
#
loop_
_entity_poly.entity_id
_entity_poly.type
_entity_poly.pdbx_seq_one_letter_code
_entity_poly.pdbx_strand_id
1 'polypeptide(L)'
;MLDACGKARVGINCFSLTNIPAATLVALTPKDVGRAVALGFTHGDPQQPVILGFMLDAEPVSRSLRIDRSGERVMIEAQSELELRCGDAVILLQADGHIHLHGRYITSHAEAGQRIRGGSVQIN
;
A
#
# COMPACT_ATOMS: atom_id res chain seq x y z
N MET A 1 7.19 21.26 0.13
CA MET A 1 8.66 21.19 0.08
C MET A 1 9.22 21.34 1.49
N LEU A 2 10.42 20.82 1.75
CA LEU A 2 11.15 21.08 3.00
C LEU A 2 12.39 21.92 2.64
N ASP A 3 12.71 22.94 3.42
CA ASP A 3 13.95 23.71 3.23
C ASP A 3 15.16 23.02 3.87
N ALA A 4 16.36 23.59 3.66
CA ALA A 4 17.62 23.10 4.19
C ALA A 4 17.68 23.06 5.73
N CYS A 5 16.75 23.71 6.43
CA CYS A 5 16.60 23.69 7.88
C CYS A 5 15.47 22.75 8.35
N GLY A 6 14.84 22.02 7.43
CA GLY A 6 13.73 21.11 7.73
C GLY A 6 12.38 21.79 7.94
N LYS A 7 12.23 23.09 7.64
CA LYS A 7 10.92 23.77 7.73
C LYS A 7 10.06 23.49 6.50
N ALA A 8 8.77 23.35 6.74
CA ALA A 8 7.79 23.14 5.70
C ALA A 8 7.61 24.38 4.83
N ARG A 9 7.53 24.19 3.52
CA ARG A 9 7.18 25.23 2.55
C ARG A 9 6.05 24.74 1.65
N VAL A 10 5.05 25.58 1.44
CA VAL A 10 3.83 25.25 0.69
C VAL A 10 3.66 26.17 -0.52
N GLY A 11 3.02 25.65 -1.56
CA GLY A 11 2.47 26.43 -2.65
C GLY A 11 0.96 26.47 -2.52
N ILE A 12 0.37 27.65 -2.67
CA ILE A 12 -1.06 27.88 -2.54
C ILE A 12 -1.54 28.57 -3.81
N ASN A 13 -1.95 27.75 -4.78
CA ASN A 13 -2.23 28.20 -6.15
C ASN A 13 -3.36 29.25 -6.20
N CYS A 14 -4.40 29.12 -5.37
CA CYS A 14 -5.51 30.08 -5.34
C CYS A 14 -5.10 31.49 -4.92
N PHE A 15 -3.99 31.64 -4.19
CA PHE A 15 -3.41 32.94 -3.85
C PHE A 15 -2.17 33.28 -4.69
N SER A 16 -1.83 32.48 -5.70
CA SER A 16 -0.59 32.60 -6.50
C SER A 16 0.69 32.66 -5.64
N LEU A 17 0.66 32.01 -4.48
CA LEU A 17 1.78 31.99 -3.54
C LEU A 17 2.58 30.72 -3.76
N THR A 18 3.87 30.86 -4.03
CA THR A 18 4.77 29.72 -4.23
C THR A 18 5.86 29.73 -3.18
N ASN A 19 6.10 28.56 -2.58
CA ASN A 19 7.25 28.32 -1.73
C ASN A 19 7.29 29.21 -0.47
N ILE A 20 6.17 29.34 0.24
CA ILE A 20 6.05 30.12 1.48
C ILE A 20 6.29 29.21 2.69
N PRO A 21 7.05 29.65 3.71
CA PRO A 21 7.21 28.90 4.95
C PRO A 21 5.86 28.68 5.63
N ALA A 22 5.63 27.46 6.10
CA ALA A 22 4.45 27.09 6.86
C ALA A 22 4.85 26.57 8.24
N ALA A 23 4.10 26.96 9.26
CA ALA A 23 4.13 26.23 10.52
C ALA A 23 3.44 24.87 10.34
N THR A 24 3.71 23.91 11.21
CA THR A 24 3.11 22.56 11.11
C THR A 24 2.65 22.07 12.47
N LEU A 25 1.46 21.46 12.51
CA LEU A 25 0.93 20.73 13.67
C LEU A 25 1.15 19.21 13.56
N VAL A 26 1.62 18.74 12.42
CA VAL A 26 1.91 17.33 12.14
C VAL A 26 3.38 17.13 11.81
N ALA A 27 3.91 15.95 12.13
CA ALA A 27 5.25 15.57 11.71
C ALA A 27 5.29 15.42 10.18
N LEU A 28 6.29 16.03 9.55
CA LEU A 28 6.50 15.94 8.11
C LEU A 28 7.78 15.16 7.83
N THR A 29 7.72 14.28 6.85
CA THR A 29 8.89 13.56 6.34
C THR A 29 9.13 13.93 4.88
N PRO A 30 10.33 13.65 4.33
CA PRO A 30 10.60 13.85 2.90
C PRO A 30 9.63 13.09 1.98
N LYS A 31 9.05 11.98 2.45
CA LYS A 31 8.06 11.19 1.70
C LYS A 31 6.73 11.91 1.50
N ASP A 32 6.47 12.95 2.30
CA ASP A 32 5.21 13.68 2.27
C ASP A 32 5.21 14.84 1.26
N VAL A 33 6.35 15.13 0.63
CA VAL A 33 6.46 16.21 -0.36
C VAL A 33 5.59 15.90 -1.58
N GLY A 34 4.72 16.86 -1.95
CA GLY A 34 3.80 16.73 -3.08
C GLY A 34 2.41 16.22 -2.71
N ARG A 35 2.20 15.76 -1.47
CA ARG A 35 0.87 15.37 -0.98
C ARG A 35 -0.02 16.60 -0.76
N ALA A 36 -1.32 16.44 -0.99
CA ALA A 36 -2.31 17.44 -0.64
C ALA A 36 -2.44 17.57 0.88
N VAL A 37 -2.55 18.82 1.35
CA VAL A 37 -2.61 19.15 2.78
C VAL A 37 -3.78 20.09 3.07
N ALA A 38 -4.33 19.97 4.27
CA ALA A 38 -5.25 20.95 4.83
C ALA A 38 -4.43 22.09 5.46
N LEU A 39 -4.73 23.33 5.05
CA LEU A 39 -4.07 24.53 5.56
C LEU A 39 -5.04 25.36 6.39
N GLY A 40 -4.53 25.87 7.51
CA GLY A 40 -5.08 27.03 8.22
C GLY A 40 -4.21 28.26 7.98
N PHE A 41 -4.73 29.44 8.31
CA PHE A 41 -4.03 30.71 8.18
C PHE A 41 -4.06 31.44 9.51
N THR A 42 -2.89 31.82 10.02
CA THR A 42 -2.82 32.57 11.28
C THR A 42 -3.40 33.96 11.06
N HIS A 43 -4.33 34.38 11.91
CA HIS A 43 -5.08 35.64 11.75
C HIS A 43 -5.79 35.81 10.39
N GLY A 44 -6.02 34.71 9.65
CA GLY A 44 -6.58 34.75 8.31
C GLY A 44 -5.63 35.27 7.23
N ASP A 45 -4.32 35.40 7.52
CA ASP A 45 -3.30 35.87 6.56
C ASP A 45 -2.76 34.71 5.71
N PRO A 46 -2.97 34.72 4.37
CA PRO A 46 -2.42 33.71 3.46
C PRO A 46 -0.89 33.60 3.44
N GLN A 47 -0.17 34.64 3.89
CA GLN A 47 1.29 34.61 4.01
C GLN A 47 1.78 33.89 5.28
N GLN A 48 0.87 33.55 6.20
CA GLN A 48 1.17 32.82 7.43
C GLN A 48 0.43 31.47 7.52
N PRO A 49 0.69 30.54 6.57
CA PRO A 49 0.02 29.25 6.55
C PRO A 49 0.48 28.32 7.68
N VAL A 50 -0.44 27.48 8.14
CA VAL A 50 -0.22 26.41 9.12
C VAL A 50 -0.75 25.10 8.55
N ILE A 51 0.10 24.09 8.44
CA ILE A 51 -0.31 22.74 8.03
C ILE A 51 -1.03 22.08 9.20
N LEU A 52 -2.32 21.80 9.01
CA LEU A 52 -3.17 21.15 10.00
C LEU A 52 -3.11 19.62 9.88
N GLY A 53 -2.92 19.12 8.66
CA GLY A 53 -2.85 17.69 8.37
C GLY A 53 -2.82 17.38 6.88
N PHE A 54 -2.73 16.09 6.54
CA PHE A 54 -2.79 15.61 5.16
C PHE A 54 -4.23 15.37 4.74
N MET A 55 -4.53 15.68 3.48
CA MET A 55 -5.73 15.14 2.86
C MET A 55 -5.54 13.63 2.73
N LEU A 56 -6.45 12.87 3.32
CA LEU A 56 -6.53 11.45 3.08
C LEU A 56 -7.33 11.30 1.79
N ASP A 57 -6.66 10.89 0.72
CA ASP A 57 -7.38 10.25 -0.36
C ASP A 57 -8.03 9.01 0.27
N ALA A 58 -9.35 8.89 0.14
CA ALA A 58 -10.03 7.65 0.49
C ALA A 58 -9.54 6.58 -0.50
N GLU A 59 -8.39 5.97 -0.23
CA GLU A 59 -8.06 4.73 -0.90
C GLU A 59 -9.20 3.76 -0.58
N PRO A 60 -9.82 3.11 -1.59
CA PRO A 60 -10.74 2.03 -1.31
C PRO A 60 -9.97 1.08 -0.41
N VAL A 61 -10.50 0.81 0.79
CA VAL A 61 -9.88 0.01 1.86
C VAL A 61 -9.15 -1.17 1.23
N SER A 62 -7.85 -0.97 0.97
CA SER A 62 -7.08 -1.97 0.26
C SER A 62 -6.91 -3.06 1.30
N ARG A 63 -7.64 -4.16 1.10
CA ARG A 63 -7.60 -5.33 1.98
C ARG A 63 -6.13 -5.64 2.20
N SER A 64 -5.66 -5.34 3.41
CA SER A 64 -4.25 -5.14 3.68
C SER A 64 -3.48 -6.42 3.36
N LEU A 65 -2.76 -6.43 2.25
CA LEU A 65 -1.77 -7.46 1.96
C LEU A 65 -0.63 -7.26 2.96
N ARG A 66 -0.59 -8.06 4.03
CA ARG A 66 0.53 -8.02 4.98
C ARG A 66 1.66 -8.83 4.39
N ILE A 67 2.78 -8.18 4.11
CA ILE A 67 4.04 -8.82 3.73
C ILE A 67 5.01 -8.67 4.89
N ASP A 68 5.15 -9.70 5.73
CA ASP A 68 6.25 -9.76 6.70
C ASP A 68 7.48 -10.33 6.00
N ARG A 69 8.60 -9.62 6.12
CA ARG A 69 9.91 -10.02 5.60
C ARG A 69 10.88 -10.08 6.77
N SER A 70 10.73 -11.09 7.62
CA SER A 70 11.88 -11.54 8.40
C SER A 70 12.83 -12.22 7.41
N GLY A 71 14.14 -12.01 7.51
CA GLY A 71 15.13 -12.40 6.48
C GLY A 71 15.14 -13.88 6.05
N GLU A 72 14.34 -14.72 6.69
CA GLU A 72 14.19 -16.15 6.41
C GLU A 72 12.79 -16.55 5.90
N ARG A 73 11.76 -15.71 6.06
CA ARG A 73 10.38 -16.06 5.69
C ARG A 73 9.59 -14.86 5.15
N VAL A 74 8.94 -15.07 4.01
CA VAL A 74 7.93 -14.14 3.46
C VAL A 74 6.53 -14.67 3.80
N MET A 75 5.72 -13.84 4.44
CA MET A 75 4.32 -14.16 4.77
C MET A 75 3.39 -13.26 3.97
N ILE A 76 2.38 -13.81 3.29
CA ILE A 76 1.35 -13.05 2.57
C ILE A 76 -0.02 -13.52 3.06
N GLU A 77 -0.81 -12.60 3.59
CA GLU A 77 -2.13 -12.89 4.18
C GLU A 77 -3.24 -12.06 3.54
N ALA A 78 -4.42 -12.67 3.37
CA ALA A 78 -5.64 -12.04 2.91
C ALA A 78 -6.86 -12.55 3.71
N GLN A 79 -7.88 -11.70 3.89
CA GLN A 79 -9.08 -12.04 4.69
C GLN A 79 -10.12 -12.89 3.95
N SER A 80 -10.11 -12.87 2.61
CA SER A 80 -11.15 -13.51 1.78
C SER A 80 -10.54 -14.36 0.68
N GLU A 81 -9.63 -13.76 -0.10
CA GLU A 81 -9.09 -14.38 -1.30
C GLU A 81 -7.66 -13.87 -1.55
N LEU A 82 -6.77 -14.77 -1.95
CA LEU A 82 -5.41 -14.47 -2.38
C LEU A 82 -5.20 -15.05 -3.78
N GLU A 83 -5.07 -14.17 -4.77
CA GLU A 83 -4.85 -14.53 -6.16
C GLU A 83 -3.43 -14.17 -6.62
N LEU A 84 -2.70 -15.13 -7.18
CA LEU A 84 -1.45 -14.92 -7.91
C LEU A 84 -1.69 -15.19 -9.40
N ARG A 85 -1.65 -14.15 -10.23
CA ARG A 85 -1.98 -14.22 -11.67
C ARG A 85 -0.78 -13.90 -12.57
N CYS A 86 -0.64 -14.67 -13.64
CA CYS A 86 0.28 -14.40 -14.74
C CYS A 86 -0.39 -14.80 -16.07
N GLY A 87 -0.88 -13.81 -16.82
CA GLY A 87 -1.72 -14.07 -18.01
C GLY A 87 -2.98 -14.87 -17.63
N ASP A 88 -3.19 -16.00 -18.31
CA ASP A 88 -4.32 -16.91 -18.07
C ASP A 88 -4.09 -17.88 -16.90
N ALA A 89 -2.86 -17.94 -16.36
CA ALA A 89 -2.53 -18.78 -15.22
C ALA A 89 -2.86 -18.09 -13.89
N VAL A 90 -3.46 -18.84 -12.97
CA VAL A 90 -3.92 -18.35 -11.67
C VAL A 90 -3.68 -19.39 -10.59
N ILE A 91 -3.17 -18.94 -9.44
CA ILE A 91 -3.22 -19.66 -8.16
C ILE A 91 -4.16 -18.89 -7.24
N LEU A 92 -5.19 -19.56 -6.73
CA LEU A 92 -6.20 -18.95 -5.86
C LEU A 92 -6.27 -19.66 -4.53
N LEU A 93 -6.18 -18.92 -3.43
CA LEU A 93 -6.48 -19.40 -2.08
C LEU A 93 -7.70 -18.64 -1.54
N GLN A 94 -8.70 -19.38 -1.08
CA GLN A 94 -9.95 -18.82 -0.53
C GLN A 94 -10.03 -19.03 0.99
N ALA A 95 -10.81 -18.20 1.67
CA ALA A 95 -10.92 -18.21 3.14
C ALA A 95 -11.53 -19.51 3.71
N ASP A 96 -12.23 -20.30 2.91
CA ASP A 96 -12.75 -21.62 3.26
C ASP A 96 -11.69 -22.73 3.16
N GLY A 97 -10.46 -22.40 2.74
CA GLY A 97 -9.33 -23.31 2.64
C GLY A 97 -9.17 -23.97 1.28
N HIS A 98 -10.00 -23.63 0.28
CA HIS A 98 -9.83 -24.13 -1.07
C HIS A 98 -8.62 -23.49 -1.77
N ILE A 99 -7.83 -24.33 -2.45
CA ILE A 99 -6.71 -23.91 -3.30
C ILE A 99 -6.99 -24.36 -4.73
N HIS A 100 -7.05 -23.41 -5.66
CA HIS A 100 -7.22 -23.67 -7.09
C HIS A 100 -5.92 -23.36 -7.85
N LEU A 101 -5.50 -24.30 -8.68
CA LEU A 101 -4.40 -24.12 -9.63
C LEU A 101 -5.00 -24.18 -11.04
N HIS A 102 -4.97 -23.06 -11.77
CA HIS A 102 -5.48 -22.96 -13.13
C HIS A 102 -4.36 -22.57 -14.09
N GLY A 103 -4.28 -23.28 -15.21
CA GLY A 103 -3.35 -22.98 -16.29
C GLY A 103 -3.45 -24.03 -17.38
N ARG A 104 -2.90 -23.70 -18.56
CA ARG A 104 -2.86 -24.63 -19.70
C ARG A 104 -2.07 -25.91 -19.39
N TYR A 105 -1.02 -25.79 -18.58
CA TYR A 105 -0.19 -26.89 -18.11
C TYR A 105 0.15 -26.67 -16.64
N ILE A 106 0.06 -27.71 -15.82
CA ILE A 106 0.52 -27.71 -14.43
C ILE A 106 1.56 -28.81 -14.30
N THR A 107 2.83 -28.40 -14.15
CA THR A 107 3.93 -29.35 -13.90
C THR A 107 4.20 -29.40 -12.41
N SER A 108 3.83 -30.52 -11.78
CA SER A 108 4.24 -30.82 -10.41
C SER A 108 5.49 -31.69 -10.45
N HIS A 109 6.60 -31.19 -9.89
CA HIS A 109 7.87 -31.91 -9.88
C HIS A 109 8.48 -31.88 -8.48
N ALA A 110 9.00 -33.01 -8.03
CA ALA A 110 9.73 -33.15 -6.78
C ALA A 110 10.96 -34.04 -7.00
N GLU A 111 12.13 -33.63 -6.52
CA GLU A 111 13.39 -34.39 -6.64
C GLU A 111 13.46 -35.60 -5.70
N ALA A 112 12.71 -35.56 -4.60
CA ALA A 112 12.60 -36.63 -3.63
C ALA A 112 11.21 -37.27 -3.67
N GLY A 113 10.43 -37.14 -2.60
CA GLY A 113 9.07 -37.67 -2.53
C GLY A 113 8.02 -36.60 -2.78
N GLN A 114 7.07 -36.86 -3.68
CA GLN A 114 5.81 -36.14 -3.73
C GLN A 114 4.73 -36.95 -3.01
N ARG A 115 4.20 -36.43 -1.91
CA ARG A 115 3.15 -37.11 -1.12
C ARG A 115 1.85 -36.34 -1.17
N ILE A 116 0.80 -36.98 -1.69
CA ILE A 116 -0.56 -36.47 -1.74
C ILE A 116 -1.39 -37.22 -0.69
N ARG A 117 -2.11 -36.50 0.16
CA ARG A 117 -2.99 -37.08 1.19
C ARG A 117 -4.32 -36.34 1.18
N GLY A 118 -5.41 -37.08 1.34
CA GLY A 118 -6.76 -36.53 1.46
C GLY A 118 -7.74 -37.66 1.79
N GLY A 119 -8.94 -37.31 2.28
CA GLY A 119 -10.02 -38.28 2.48
C GLY A 119 -10.45 -38.95 1.17
N SER A 120 -10.22 -38.28 0.05
CA SER A 120 -10.22 -38.87 -1.30
C SER A 120 -9.19 -38.15 -2.17
N VAL A 121 -8.63 -38.87 -3.14
CA VAL A 121 -7.76 -38.32 -4.18
C VAL A 121 -8.30 -38.82 -5.51
N GLN A 122 -8.83 -37.90 -6.31
CA GLN A 122 -9.37 -38.21 -7.64
C GLN A 122 -8.34 -37.77 -8.68
N ILE A 123 -7.91 -38.72 -9.50
CA ILE A 123 -6.98 -38.51 -10.61
C ILE A 123 -7.70 -39.02 -11.84
N ASN A 124 -7.90 -38.14 -12.82
CA ASN A 124 -8.54 -38.43 -14.10
C ASN A 124 -7.58 -38.10 -15.25
#